data_AF-A0A3M1I193-F1
#
_entry.id   AF-A0A3M1I193-F1
#
_cell.length_a   1.000
_cell.length_b   1.000
_cell.length_c   1.000
_cell.angle_alpha   90.00
_cell.angle_beta   90.00
_cell.angle_gamma   90.00
#
_symmetry.space_group_name_H-M   'P 1'
#
loop_
_entity.id
_entity.type
_entity.pdbx_description
1 polymer ?
#
loop_
_entity_poly.entity_id
_entity_poly.type
_entity_poly.pdbx_seq_one_letter_code
_entity_poly.pdbx_strand_id
1 'polypeptide(L)'
;MLLAYVLRPGDSVRLDDLAERYLKHRCIAYREVVSKKMHSIAEAPLDEVAAYAAEDAEVSWRLSRLLAARLRTEGRLFRHDEIELPLAEVLARMEWHGVRVDGKALAEFAEELDAKIRALEEEAAKIAGPELNLHSPKQLGEYLFERKKLPGGRRTRTGQWRTDQEVLERLKDRDPIARLALEVRFLAKLRSTYAVKLAKLADPDTGRVHTSYNQATTTTGRLSSSDPNLQNIPIRTELGRRIRRAFVPEAGFMLVAADYSQIELRLMAHFSGDEALLEAFRKGLDIHAATAARIAGVPIEAVDGEMRRRAKVVNFGVLYGMGAGGLARELGISRAEAQRFIDEYFRRHPGVRRFIDATVEKAREQGFVETLLRHRV
;
A
#
# COMPACT_ATOMS: atom_id res chain seq x y z
N MET A 1 20.09 6.90 8.46
CA MET A 1 18.70 6.67 7.99
C MET A 1 17.76 6.21 9.10
N LEU A 2 17.90 4.98 9.64
CA LEU A 2 16.91 4.39 10.58
C LEU A 2 16.72 5.18 11.88
N LEU A 3 17.79 5.72 12.48
CA LEU A 3 17.66 6.62 13.64
C LEU A 3 16.77 7.84 13.33
N ALA A 4 16.93 8.45 12.16
CA ALA A 4 16.11 9.58 11.74
C ALA A 4 14.66 9.18 11.51
N TYR A 5 14.45 8.01 10.89
CA TYR A 5 13.13 7.44 10.68
C TYR A 5 12.40 7.20 12.01
N VAL A 6 13.04 6.53 12.97
CA VAL A 6 12.46 6.32 14.30
C VAL A 6 12.16 7.66 14.95
N LEU A 7 13.07 8.64 14.86
CA LEU A 7 12.85 9.94 15.47
C LEU A 7 11.60 10.64 14.92
N ARG A 8 11.46 10.73 13.59
CA ARG A 8 10.33 11.37 12.90
C ARG A 8 9.98 10.65 11.60
N PRO A 9 9.03 9.70 11.62
CA PRO A 9 8.50 9.08 10.41
C PRO A 9 7.81 10.13 9.52
N GLY A 10 7.98 10.03 8.20
CA GLY A 10 7.40 10.96 7.22
C GLY A 10 8.31 12.13 6.84
N ASP A 11 9.30 12.46 7.67
CA ASP A 11 10.37 13.37 7.29
C ASP A 11 11.33 12.69 6.30
N SER A 12 12.00 13.48 5.46
CA SER A 12 13.11 12.93 4.66
C SER A 12 14.21 12.36 5.55
N VAL A 13 14.71 11.20 5.14
CA VAL A 13 15.79 10.42 5.79
C VAL A 13 17.08 10.39 4.96
N ARG A 14 17.14 11.18 3.88
CA ARG A 14 18.34 11.32 3.04
C ARG A 14 19.47 12.00 3.81
N LEU A 15 20.71 11.60 3.54
CA LEU A 15 21.86 12.12 4.28
C LEU A 15 21.99 13.64 4.14
N ASP A 16 21.85 14.19 2.92
CA ASP A 16 21.93 15.64 2.66
C ASP A 16 20.88 16.41 3.49
N ASP A 17 19.63 15.96 3.45
CA ASP A 17 18.52 16.62 4.14
C ASP A 17 18.69 16.57 5.66
N LEU A 18 19.28 15.49 6.18
CA LEU A 18 19.59 15.33 7.60
C LEU A 18 20.78 16.21 8.02
N ALA A 19 21.84 16.28 7.20
CA ALA A 19 23.00 17.11 7.43
C ALA A 19 22.61 18.59 7.49
N GLU A 20 21.80 19.06 6.54
CA GLU A 20 21.30 20.43 6.53
C GLU A 20 20.40 20.70 7.74
N ARG A 21 19.47 19.80 8.04
CA ARG A 21 18.51 19.99 9.14
C ARG A 21 19.20 20.04 10.50
N TYR A 22 20.05 19.07 10.81
CA TYR A 22 20.59 18.84 12.16
C TYR A 22 22.00 19.39 12.36
N LEU A 23 22.82 19.46 11.33
CA LEU A 23 24.22 19.92 11.43
C LEU A 23 24.46 21.28 10.78
N LYS A 24 23.46 21.84 10.07
CA LYS A 24 23.61 23.07 9.26
C LYS A 24 24.76 22.94 8.26
N HIS A 25 24.94 21.73 7.74
CA HIS A 25 26.01 21.36 6.82
C HIS A 25 25.43 20.98 5.47
N ARG A 26 25.99 21.52 4.38
CA ARG A 26 25.64 21.11 3.02
C ARG A 26 26.69 20.10 2.54
N CYS A 27 26.26 18.86 2.32
CA CYS A 27 27.11 17.83 1.75
C CYS A 27 27.47 18.10 0.28
N ILE A 28 28.61 17.56 -0.14
CA ILE A 28 29.02 17.41 -1.53
C ILE A 28 27.99 16.51 -2.22
N ALA A 29 27.29 17.03 -3.23
CA ALA A 29 26.28 16.23 -3.92
C ALA A 29 26.95 15.24 -4.88
N TYR A 30 26.39 14.03 -5.04
CA TYR A 30 26.89 13.03 -5.99
C TYR A 30 27.11 13.58 -7.41
N ARG A 31 26.23 14.47 -7.87
CA ARG A 31 26.32 15.11 -9.20
C ARG A 31 27.47 16.12 -9.35
N GLU A 32 28.07 16.55 -8.25
CA GLU A 32 29.23 17.43 -8.23
C GLU A 32 30.52 16.62 -8.46
N VAL A 33 30.52 15.34 -8.10
CA VAL A 33 31.62 14.37 -8.34
C VAL A 33 31.43 13.60 -9.66
N VAL A 34 30.21 13.12 -9.91
CA VAL A 34 29.89 12.28 -11.07
C VAL A 34 29.08 13.09 -12.07
N SER A 35 29.77 13.51 -13.14
CA SER A 35 29.14 14.25 -14.23
C SER A 35 28.18 13.38 -15.03
N LYS A 36 27.25 14.00 -15.78
CA LYS A 36 26.33 13.28 -16.69
C LYS A 36 27.01 12.48 -17.80
N LYS A 37 28.30 12.73 -18.06
CA LYS A 37 29.09 12.02 -19.08
C LYS A 37 29.73 10.74 -18.54
N MET A 38 29.78 10.59 -17.22
CA MET A 38 30.35 9.42 -16.56
C MET A 38 29.29 8.35 -16.35
N HIS A 39 29.68 7.08 -16.50
CA HIS A 39 28.79 5.96 -16.26
C HIS A 39 28.67 5.63 -14.77
N SER A 40 29.74 5.84 -14.00
CA SER A 40 29.76 5.56 -12.56
C SER A 40 30.80 6.41 -11.83
N ILE A 41 30.75 6.38 -10.50
CA ILE A 41 31.74 7.04 -9.63
C ILE A 41 33.17 6.52 -9.85
N ALA A 42 33.35 5.32 -10.42
CA ALA A 42 34.67 4.75 -10.69
C ALA A 42 35.46 5.53 -11.77
N GLU A 43 34.80 6.37 -12.56
CA GLU A 43 35.42 7.21 -13.60
C GLU A 43 35.80 8.61 -13.10
N ALA A 44 35.40 8.97 -11.88
CA ALA A 44 35.67 10.29 -11.31
C ALA A 44 37.09 10.37 -10.70
N PRO A 45 37.68 11.58 -10.60
CA PRO A 45 38.99 11.77 -9.97
C PRO A 45 39.02 11.24 -8.53
N LEU A 46 40.08 10.50 -8.18
CA LEU A 46 40.18 9.80 -6.89
C LEU A 46 40.11 10.75 -5.69
N ASP A 47 40.68 11.94 -5.82
CA ASP A 47 40.66 12.99 -4.79
C ASP A 47 39.25 13.54 -4.54
N GLU A 48 38.46 13.77 -5.59
CA GLU A 48 37.06 14.17 -5.47
C GLU A 48 36.20 13.07 -4.85
N VAL A 49 36.39 11.82 -5.29
CA VAL A 49 35.70 10.66 -4.73
C VAL A 49 36.06 10.46 -3.26
N ALA A 50 37.33 10.62 -2.90
CA ALA A 50 37.80 10.50 -1.52
C ALA A 50 37.19 11.58 -0.63
N ALA A 51 37.14 12.84 -1.08
CA ALA A 51 36.52 13.92 -0.33
C ALA A 51 35.03 13.68 -0.09
N TYR A 52 34.29 13.30 -1.13
CA TYR A 52 32.87 12.95 -1.05
C TYR A 52 32.61 11.77 -0.11
N ALA A 53 33.34 10.67 -0.27
CA ALA A 53 33.14 9.46 0.55
C ALA A 53 33.54 9.67 2.02
N ALA A 54 34.61 10.44 2.27
CA ALA A 54 35.04 10.77 3.63
C ALA A 54 34.03 11.68 4.33
N GLU A 55 33.45 12.65 3.62
CA GLU A 55 32.39 13.50 4.16
C GLU A 55 31.13 12.68 4.49
N ASP A 56 30.69 11.80 3.59
CA ASP A 56 29.53 10.92 3.85
C ASP A 56 29.72 10.08 5.13
N ALA A 57 30.93 9.57 5.37
CA ALA A 57 31.27 8.83 6.58
C ALA A 57 31.27 9.72 7.85
N GLU A 58 31.90 10.89 7.79
CA GLU A 58 32.02 11.84 8.91
C GLU A 58 30.65 12.40 9.33
N VAL A 59 29.86 12.85 8.35
CA VAL A 59 28.50 13.38 8.54
C VAL A 59 27.59 12.28 9.10
N SER A 60 27.66 11.06 8.56
CA SER A 60 26.88 9.92 9.08
C SER A 60 27.21 9.60 10.54
N TRP A 61 28.48 9.64 10.93
CA TRP A 61 28.91 9.44 12.31
C TRP A 61 28.42 10.55 13.26
N ARG A 62 28.50 11.82 12.84
CA ARG A 62 27.98 12.95 13.63
C ARG A 62 26.47 12.85 13.83
N LEU A 63 25.74 12.56 12.76
CA LEU A 63 24.29 12.37 12.80
C LEU A 63 23.89 11.18 13.67
N SER A 64 24.60 10.05 13.58
CA SER A 64 24.26 8.86 14.37
C SER A 64 24.36 9.13 15.86
N ARG A 65 25.43 9.81 16.32
CA ARG A 65 25.59 10.21 17.71
C ARG A 65 24.49 11.15 18.19
N LEU A 66 24.19 12.18 17.40
CA LEU A 66 23.18 13.18 17.72
C LEU A 66 21.79 12.54 17.82
N LEU A 67 21.39 11.78 16.80
CA LEU A 67 20.06 11.19 16.72
C LEU A 67 19.87 10.08 17.76
N ALA A 68 20.90 9.26 18.02
CA ALA A 68 20.85 8.23 19.04
C ALA A 68 20.73 8.83 20.45
N ALA A 69 21.47 9.91 20.74
CA ALA A 69 21.34 10.62 22.02
C ALA A 69 19.92 11.15 22.22
N ARG A 70 19.32 11.76 21.19
CA ARG A 70 17.95 12.25 21.24
C ARG A 70 16.93 11.13 21.48
N LEU A 71 17.04 10.03 20.74
CA LEU A 71 16.17 8.87 20.94
C LEU A 71 16.32 8.24 22.33
N ARG A 72 17.53 8.27 22.90
CA ARG A 72 17.76 7.80 24.28
C ARG A 72 17.01 8.65 25.28
N THR A 73 17.09 9.98 25.16
CA THR A 73 16.32 10.91 26.01
C THR A 73 14.81 10.72 25.87
N GLU A 74 14.33 10.38 24.67
CA GLU A 74 12.91 10.09 24.43
C GLU A 74 12.48 8.66 24.84
N GLY A 75 13.39 7.81 25.32
CA GLY A 75 13.10 6.42 25.68
C GLY A 75 12.74 5.52 24.50
N ARG A 76 13.21 5.87 23.28
CA ARG A 76 12.84 5.22 22.02
C ARG A 76 14.01 4.62 21.26
N LEU A 77 15.23 4.71 21.80
CA LEU A 77 16.42 4.13 21.17
C LEU A 77 16.31 2.60 21.02
N PHE A 78 15.69 1.91 21.99
CA PHE A 78 15.47 0.45 21.91
C PHE A 78 14.74 0.04 20.63
N ARG A 79 13.83 0.86 20.11
CA ARG A 79 13.12 0.57 18.86
C ARG A 79 14.09 0.51 17.68
N HIS A 80 15.07 1.41 17.64
CA HIS A 80 16.11 1.35 16.63
C HIS A 80 16.98 0.11 16.81
N ASP A 81 17.51 -0.11 18.02
CA ASP A 81 18.52 -1.12 18.29
C ASP A 81 17.98 -2.56 18.24
N GLU A 82 16.74 -2.78 18.67
CA GLU A 82 16.15 -4.12 18.84
C GLU A 82 15.16 -4.50 17.73
N ILE A 83 14.64 -3.52 16.98
CA ILE A 83 13.63 -3.78 15.94
C ILE A 83 14.15 -3.35 14.57
N GLU A 84 14.44 -2.06 14.38
CA GLU A 84 14.71 -1.54 13.04
C GLU A 84 16.07 -2.01 12.51
N LEU A 85 17.14 -1.95 13.32
CA LEU A 85 18.48 -2.32 12.88
C LEU A 85 18.62 -3.85 12.62
N PRO A 86 18.17 -4.75 13.52
CA PRO A 86 18.23 -6.18 13.24
C PRO A 86 17.37 -6.59 12.04
N LEU A 87 16.22 -5.93 11.83
CA LEU A 87 15.37 -6.17 10.67
C LEU A 87 16.09 -5.81 9.37
N ALA A 88 16.90 -4.75 9.33
CA ALA A 88 17.62 -4.35 8.12
C ALA A 88 18.54 -5.47 7.59
N GLU A 89 19.19 -6.23 8.48
CA GLU A 89 20.01 -7.37 8.07
C GLU A 89 19.18 -8.54 7.53
N VAL A 90 18.03 -8.81 8.15
CA VAL A 90 17.09 -9.83 7.65
C VAL A 90 16.61 -9.43 6.25
N LEU A 91 16.22 -8.16 6.06
CA LEU A 91 15.78 -7.66 4.77
C LEU A 91 16.89 -7.76 3.73
N ALA A 92 18.12 -7.34 4.03
CA ALA A 92 19.24 -7.48 3.10
C ALA A 92 19.45 -8.94 2.65
N ARG A 93 19.35 -9.91 3.57
CA ARG A 93 19.40 -11.35 3.22
C ARG A 93 18.22 -11.79 2.37
N MET A 94 17.01 -11.30 2.66
CA MET A 94 15.81 -11.60 1.87
C MET A 94 15.90 -11.03 0.45
N GLU A 95 16.39 -9.80 0.30
CA GLU A 95 16.62 -9.15 -0.99
C GLU A 95 17.68 -9.90 -1.79
N TRP A 96 18.82 -10.23 -1.17
CA TRP A 96 19.88 -11.02 -1.80
C TRP A 96 19.41 -12.41 -2.20
N HIS A 97 18.58 -13.06 -1.38
CA HIS A 97 18.01 -14.35 -1.71
C HIS A 97 17.02 -14.24 -2.87
N GLY A 98 16.19 -13.19 -2.93
CA GLY A 98 15.17 -13.00 -3.95
C GLY A 98 14.10 -14.12 -3.95
N VAL A 99 13.20 -14.08 -4.92
CA VAL A 99 12.17 -15.11 -5.11
C VAL A 99 12.18 -15.62 -6.54
N ARG A 100 12.17 -16.95 -6.72
CA ARG A 100 12.17 -17.56 -8.04
C ARG A 100 10.82 -17.37 -8.73
N VAL A 101 10.87 -17.01 -10.01
CA VAL A 101 9.69 -16.88 -10.87
C VAL A 101 9.81 -17.75 -12.11
N ASP A 102 8.68 -18.27 -12.60
CA ASP A 102 8.58 -18.91 -13.90
C ASP A 102 8.44 -17.84 -14.99
N GLY A 103 9.58 -17.42 -15.54
CA GLY A 103 9.64 -16.40 -16.59
C GLY A 103 8.89 -16.79 -17.86
N LYS A 104 8.86 -18.09 -18.19
CA LYS A 104 8.13 -18.60 -19.37
C LYS A 104 6.62 -18.49 -19.16
N ALA A 105 6.13 -18.93 -18.01
CA ALA A 105 4.71 -18.81 -17.67
C ALA A 105 4.25 -17.33 -17.61
N LEU A 106 5.13 -16.43 -17.14
CA LEU A 106 4.86 -14.98 -17.16
C LEU A 106 4.79 -14.42 -18.58
N ALA A 107 5.69 -14.82 -19.47
CA ALA A 107 5.69 -14.39 -20.86
C ALA A 107 4.45 -14.89 -21.62
N GLU A 108 4.09 -16.16 -21.48
CA GLU A 108 2.88 -16.74 -22.08
C GLU A 108 1.62 -16.03 -21.55
N PHE A 109 1.59 -15.71 -20.25
CA PHE A 109 0.48 -14.97 -19.67
C PHE A 109 0.41 -13.52 -20.18
N ALA A 110 1.54 -12.87 -20.43
CA ALA A 110 1.56 -11.52 -21.00
C ALA A 110 0.93 -11.49 -22.41
N GLU A 111 1.23 -12.48 -23.25
CA GLU A 111 0.65 -12.61 -24.60
C GLU A 111 -0.87 -12.87 -24.54
N GLU A 112 -1.33 -13.71 -23.62
CA GLU A 112 -2.78 -13.92 -23.43
C GLU A 112 -3.48 -12.62 -23.00
N LEU A 113 -2.86 -11.85 -22.11
CA LEU A 113 -3.39 -10.56 -21.69
C LEU A 113 -3.45 -9.58 -22.86
N ASP A 114 -2.43 -9.55 -23.73
CA ASP A 114 -2.42 -8.73 -24.95
C ASP A 114 -3.57 -9.08 -25.88
N ALA A 115 -3.81 -10.38 -26.14
CA ALA A 115 -4.91 -10.82 -26.97
C ALA A 115 -6.27 -10.36 -26.41
N LYS A 116 -6.47 -10.46 -25.09
CA LYS A 116 -7.70 -10.00 -24.43
C LYS A 116 -7.86 -8.49 -24.46
N ILE A 117 -6.78 -7.74 -24.23
CA ILE A 117 -6.80 -6.27 -24.31
C ILE A 117 -7.21 -5.83 -25.71
N ARG A 118 -6.60 -6.40 -26.75
CA ARG A 118 -6.93 -6.09 -28.15
C ARG A 118 -8.40 -6.38 -28.47
N ALA A 119 -8.92 -7.53 -28.05
CA ALA A 119 -10.33 -7.88 -28.27
C ALA A 119 -11.29 -6.88 -27.62
N LEU A 120 -11.01 -6.42 -26.40
CA LEU A 120 -11.83 -5.42 -25.70
C LEU A 120 -11.70 -4.02 -26.32
N GLU A 121 -10.52 -3.66 -26.82
CA GLU A 121 -10.30 -2.42 -27.56
C GLU A 121 -11.05 -2.41 -28.89
N GLU A 122 -11.08 -3.54 -29.60
CA GLU A 122 -11.90 -3.72 -30.81
C GLU A 122 -13.40 -3.62 -30.51
N GLU A 123 -13.87 -4.19 -29.39
CA GLU A 123 -15.26 -4.04 -28.94
C GLU A 123 -15.59 -2.57 -28.65
N ALA A 124 -14.71 -1.87 -27.93
CA ALA A 124 -14.88 -0.45 -27.65
C ALA A 124 -14.86 0.41 -28.93
N ALA A 125 -13.99 0.08 -29.89
CA ALA A 125 -13.93 0.76 -31.18
C ALA A 125 -15.24 0.62 -31.97
N LYS A 126 -15.90 -0.55 -31.92
CA LYS A 126 -17.22 -0.77 -32.55
C LYS A 126 -18.32 0.10 -31.92
N ILE A 127 -18.22 0.40 -30.62
CA ILE A 127 -19.25 1.16 -29.87
C ILE A 127 -19.00 2.67 -29.94
N ALA A 128 -17.75 3.10 -29.82
CA ALA A 128 -17.38 4.50 -29.64
C ALA A 128 -16.70 5.14 -30.86
N GLY A 129 -16.23 4.33 -31.81
CA GLY A 129 -15.37 4.71 -32.92
C GLY A 129 -13.90 4.38 -32.66
N PRO A 130 -13.09 4.20 -33.73
CA PRO A 130 -11.71 3.71 -33.64
C PRO A 130 -10.74 4.69 -32.97
N GLU A 131 -11.11 5.97 -32.84
CA GLU A 131 -10.24 7.00 -32.26
C GLU A 131 -10.24 7.03 -30.72
N LEU A 132 -11.13 6.27 -30.07
CA LEU A 132 -11.21 6.25 -28.62
C LEU A 132 -10.13 5.34 -28.01
N ASN A 133 -9.14 5.94 -27.36
CA ASN A 133 -8.16 5.21 -26.55
C ASN A 133 -8.63 5.05 -25.10
N LEU A 134 -8.91 3.81 -24.69
CA LEU A 134 -9.36 3.46 -23.33
C LEU A 134 -8.29 3.72 -22.24
N HIS A 135 -7.02 3.76 -22.61
CA HIS A 135 -5.92 4.10 -21.70
C HIS A 135 -5.82 5.60 -21.46
N SER A 136 -6.33 6.45 -22.38
CA SER A 136 -6.26 7.90 -22.27
C SER A 136 -7.36 8.45 -21.36
N PRO A 137 -7.03 9.00 -20.17
CA PRO A 137 -8.07 9.56 -19.30
C PRO A 137 -8.78 10.75 -19.93
N LYS A 138 -8.11 11.47 -20.86
CA LYS A 138 -8.63 12.65 -21.55
C LYS A 138 -9.72 12.25 -22.54
N GLN A 139 -9.38 11.38 -23.51
CA GLN A 139 -10.33 10.95 -24.53
C GLN A 139 -11.52 10.20 -23.92
N LEU A 140 -11.27 9.35 -22.91
CA LEU A 140 -12.35 8.66 -22.20
C LEU A 140 -13.28 9.64 -21.47
N GLY A 141 -12.72 10.68 -20.87
CA GLY A 141 -13.48 11.72 -20.18
C GLY A 141 -14.34 12.56 -21.13
N GLU A 142 -13.76 13.01 -22.24
CA GLU A 142 -14.46 13.74 -23.31
C GLU A 142 -15.61 12.88 -23.89
N TYR A 143 -15.35 11.60 -24.15
CA TYR A 143 -16.38 10.68 -24.64
C TYR A 143 -17.54 10.50 -23.65
N LEU A 144 -17.25 10.18 -22.38
CA LEU A 144 -18.28 9.87 -21.38
C LEU A 144 -19.10 11.11 -20.98
N PHE A 145 -18.44 12.25 -20.79
CA PHE A 145 -19.07 13.42 -20.17
C PHE A 145 -19.43 14.54 -21.14
N GLU A 146 -18.75 14.66 -22.28
CA GLU A 146 -19.04 15.72 -23.26
C GLU A 146 -19.89 15.17 -24.41
N ARG A 147 -19.48 14.04 -25.01
CA ARG A 147 -20.22 13.41 -26.11
C ARG A 147 -21.47 12.68 -25.63
N LYS A 148 -21.35 11.78 -24.64
CA LYS A 148 -22.49 11.04 -24.08
C LYS A 148 -23.25 11.77 -22.99
N LYS A 149 -22.71 12.87 -22.46
CA LYS A 149 -23.33 13.72 -21.44
C LYS A 149 -23.77 12.94 -20.18
N LEU A 150 -23.00 11.92 -19.78
CA LEU A 150 -23.32 11.16 -18.57
C LEU A 150 -23.21 12.05 -17.31
N PRO A 151 -24.14 11.94 -16.35
CA PRO A 151 -24.09 12.73 -15.13
C PRO A 151 -22.99 12.22 -14.18
N GLY A 152 -22.51 13.11 -13.30
CA GLY A 152 -21.60 12.75 -12.21
C GLY A 152 -20.10 12.88 -12.51
N GLY A 153 -19.73 13.42 -13.67
CA GLY A 153 -18.35 13.77 -13.99
C GLY A 153 -17.79 14.82 -13.03
N ARG A 154 -16.52 14.65 -12.64
CA ARG A 154 -15.76 15.65 -11.86
C ARG A 154 -14.51 16.01 -12.63
N ARG A 155 -14.11 17.29 -12.60
CA ARG A 155 -12.84 17.72 -13.21
C ARG A 155 -11.71 17.71 -12.18
N THR A 156 -10.49 17.46 -12.63
CA THR A 156 -9.25 17.62 -11.87
C THR A 156 -8.95 19.12 -11.69
N ARG A 157 -7.94 19.45 -10.87
CA ARG A 157 -7.44 20.83 -10.76
C ARG A 157 -6.97 21.40 -12.09
N THR A 158 -6.52 20.54 -13.01
CA THR A 158 -6.08 20.89 -14.37
C THR A 158 -7.22 20.97 -15.38
N GLY A 159 -8.48 20.82 -14.95
CA GLY A 159 -9.67 20.95 -15.79
C GLY A 159 -10.05 19.69 -16.58
N GLN A 160 -9.26 18.61 -16.52
CA GLN A 160 -9.56 17.35 -17.21
C GLN A 160 -10.64 16.55 -16.46
N TRP A 161 -11.54 15.86 -17.17
CA TRP A 161 -12.46 14.93 -16.53
C TRP A 161 -11.72 13.78 -15.82
N ARG A 162 -12.14 13.49 -14.59
CA ARG A 162 -11.67 12.32 -13.85
C ARG A 162 -12.30 11.07 -14.43
N THR A 163 -11.47 10.10 -14.77
CA THR A 163 -11.88 8.76 -15.19
C THR A 163 -11.11 7.71 -14.38
N ASP A 164 -10.93 7.96 -13.09
CA ASP A 164 -10.30 6.99 -12.18
C ASP A 164 -11.22 5.77 -11.94
N GLN A 165 -10.69 4.76 -11.26
CA GLN A 165 -11.40 3.51 -10.99
C GLN A 165 -12.74 3.78 -10.29
N GLU A 166 -12.80 4.71 -9.33
CA GLU A 166 -14.03 5.03 -8.60
C GLU A 166 -15.10 5.62 -9.53
N VAL A 167 -14.72 6.54 -10.42
CA VAL A 167 -15.67 7.13 -11.39
C VAL A 167 -16.18 6.06 -12.35
N LEU A 168 -15.29 5.25 -12.92
CA LEU A 168 -15.69 4.25 -13.91
C LEU A 168 -16.54 3.13 -13.29
N GLU A 169 -16.26 2.71 -12.05
CA GLU A 169 -17.07 1.69 -11.34
C GLU A 169 -18.53 2.12 -11.18
N ARG A 170 -18.78 3.41 -10.94
CA ARG A 170 -20.16 3.94 -10.85
C ARG A 170 -20.87 4.02 -12.21
N LEU A 171 -20.10 4.08 -13.29
CA LEU A 171 -20.62 4.23 -14.64
C LEU A 171 -20.71 2.90 -15.39
N LYS A 172 -20.06 1.83 -14.92
CA LYS A 172 -19.96 0.55 -15.64
C LYS A 172 -21.32 -0.08 -15.98
N ASP A 173 -22.33 0.11 -15.12
CA ASP A 173 -23.68 -0.41 -15.33
C ASP A 173 -24.53 0.51 -16.22
N ARG A 174 -24.08 1.75 -16.43
CA ARG A 174 -24.73 2.77 -17.26
C ARG A 174 -24.15 2.87 -18.65
N ASP A 175 -22.87 2.51 -18.81
CA ASP A 175 -22.16 2.64 -20.07
C ASP A 175 -21.17 1.48 -20.31
N PRO A 176 -21.30 0.77 -21.44
CA PRO A 176 -20.40 -0.33 -21.75
C PRO A 176 -18.94 0.11 -21.92
N ILE A 177 -18.67 1.34 -22.38
CA ILE A 177 -17.30 1.86 -22.52
C ILE A 177 -16.65 2.04 -21.14
N ALA A 178 -17.40 2.46 -20.13
CA ALA A 178 -16.88 2.56 -18.76
C ALA A 178 -16.48 1.18 -18.22
N ARG A 179 -17.30 0.15 -18.48
CA ARG A 179 -16.99 -1.25 -18.12
C ARG A 179 -15.76 -1.77 -18.86
N LEU A 180 -15.70 -1.60 -20.19
CA LEU A 180 -14.56 -2.02 -21.01
C LEU A 180 -13.26 -1.30 -20.59
N ALA A 181 -13.34 0.00 -20.29
CA ALA A 181 -12.18 0.76 -19.82
C ALA A 181 -11.63 0.25 -18.47
N LEU A 182 -12.50 -0.14 -17.53
CA LEU A 182 -12.07 -0.76 -16.27
C LEU A 182 -11.31 -2.06 -16.53
N GLU A 183 -11.87 -2.92 -17.38
CA GLU A 183 -11.30 -4.22 -17.68
C GLU A 183 -9.96 -4.08 -18.42
N VAL A 184 -9.91 -3.28 -19.49
CA VAL A 184 -8.68 -3.02 -20.25
C VAL A 184 -7.58 -2.45 -19.34
N ARG A 185 -7.88 -1.47 -18.49
CA ARG A 185 -6.88 -0.90 -17.58
C ARG A 185 -6.42 -1.90 -16.53
N PHE A 186 -7.32 -2.77 -16.05
CA PHE A 186 -6.96 -3.83 -15.12
C PHE A 186 -6.02 -4.84 -15.78
N LEU A 187 -6.34 -5.32 -16.99
CA LEU A 187 -5.51 -6.26 -17.74
C LEU A 187 -4.17 -5.63 -18.13
N ALA A 188 -4.16 -4.38 -18.60
CA ALA A 188 -2.95 -3.65 -18.97
C ALA A 188 -2.02 -3.45 -17.77
N LYS A 189 -2.57 -3.18 -16.57
CA LYS A 189 -1.80 -3.14 -15.33
C LYS A 189 -1.24 -4.52 -14.98
N LEU A 190 -2.04 -5.58 -15.05
CA LEU A 190 -1.57 -6.95 -14.83
C LEU A 190 -0.40 -7.32 -15.74
N ARG A 191 -0.52 -6.99 -17.03
CA ARG A 191 0.51 -7.24 -18.05
C ARG A 191 1.77 -6.43 -17.79
N SER A 192 1.67 -5.11 -17.77
CA SER A 192 2.83 -4.21 -17.71
C SER A 192 3.54 -4.24 -16.36
N THR A 193 2.78 -4.18 -15.26
CA THR A 193 3.33 -4.00 -13.91
C THR A 193 3.83 -5.32 -13.33
N TYR A 194 3.22 -6.44 -13.72
CA TYR A 194 3.55 -7.74 -13.15
C TYR A 194 4.11 -8.69 -14.20
N ALA A 195 3.36 -9.12 -15.20
CA ALA A 195 3.83 -10.17 -16.12
C ALA A 195 5.15 -9.81 -16.82
N VAL A 196 5.19 -8.68 -17.53
CA VAL A 196 6.38 -8.22 -18.27
C VAL A 196 7.48 -7.75 -17.34
N LYS A 197 7.14 -6.93 -16.32
CA LYS A 197 8.15 -6.37 -15.41
C LYS A 197 8.82 -7.47 -14.56
N LEU A 198 8.07 -8.46 -14.06
CA LEU A 198 8.65 -9.57 -13.29
C LEU A 198 9.57 -10.42 -14.14
N ALA A 199 9.15 -10.77 -15.37
CA ALA A 199 9.99 -11.55 -16.28
C ALA A 199 11.29 -10.82 -16.62
N LYS A 200 11.23 -9.49 -16.83
CA LYS A 200 12.40 -8.66 -17.12
C LYS A 200 13.34 -8.49 -15.91
N LEU A 201 12.80 -8.42 -14.70
CA LEU A 201 13.57 -8.25 -13.46
C LEU A 201 14.13 -9.57 -12.91
N ALA A 202 13.74 -10.70 -13.47
CA ALA A 202 14.32 -11.98 -13.10
C ALA A 202 15.79 -12.01 -13.54
N ASP A 203 16.66 -12.31 -12.59
CA ASP A 203 18.07 -12.57 -12.83
C ASP A 203 18.22 -13.71 -13.85
N PRO A 204 18.97 -13.51 -14.95
CA PRO A 204 19.06 -14.50 -16.03
C PRO A 204 19.65 -15.85 -15.60
N ASP A 205 20.54 -15.85 -14.61
CA ASP A 205 21.28 -17.05 -14.19
C ASP A 205 20.49 -17.87 -13.17
N THR A 206 19.76 -17.19 -12.28
CA THR A 206 19.05 -17.82 -11.15
C THR A 206 17.53 -17.89 -11.35
N GLY A 207 16.97 -17.08 -12.26
CA GLY A 207 15.53 -16.91 -12.45
C GLY A 207 14.83 -16.23 -11.26
N ARG A 208 15.58 -15.50 -10.43
CA ARG A 208 15.08 -14.90 -9.20
C ARG A 208 14.87 -13.40 -9.35
N VAL A 209 13.81 -12.92 -8.72
CA VAL A 209 13.49 -11.48 -8.66
C VAL A 209 13.90 -10.96 -7.29
N HIS A 210 14.70 -9.89 -7.29
CA HIS A 210 15.23 -9.24 -6.10
C HIS A 210 14.49 -7.92 -5.87
N THR A 211 13.43 -7.96 -5.05
CA THR A 211 12.72 -6.73 -4.66
C THR A 211 13.56 -5.89 -3.70
N SER A 212 13.36 -4.58 -3.68
CA SER A 212 13.87 -3.71 -2.62
C SER A 212 12.78 -3.45 -1.59
N TYR A 213 13.04 -3.78 -0.33
CA TYR A 213 12.19 -3.48 0.81
C TYR A 213 12.60 -2.13 1.41
N ASN A 214 11.67 -1.18 1.40
CA ASN A 214 11.92 0.16 1.94
C ASN A 214 11.38 0.28 3.36
N GLN A 215 12.29 0.31 4.33
CA GLN A 215 11.97 0.35 5.76
C GLN A 215 11.64 1.76 6.26
N ALA A 216 12.28 2.80 5.69
CA ALA A 216 12.18 4.18 6.16
C ALA A 216 11.33 5.08 5.26
N THR A 217 10.23 4.55 4.69
CA THR A 217 9.39 5.28 3.72
C THR A 217 7.98 5.53 4.23
N THR A 218 7.29 4.53 4.78
CA THR A 218 5.91 4.71 5.22
C THR A 218 5.89 5.43 6.57
N THR A 219 4.87 6.25 6.82
CA THR A 219 4.72 6.92 8.12
C THR A 219 4.31 5.96 9.24
N THR A 220 3.74 4.81 8.91
CA THR A 220 3.13 3.88 9.89
C THR A 220 4.05 2.77 10.39
N GLY A 221 5.29 2.69 9.90
CA GLY A 221 6.22 1.61 10.26
C GLY A 221 6.09 0.36 9.40
N ARG A 222 5.17 0.33 8.42
CA ARG A 222 5.04 -0.80 7.49
C ARG A 222 6.17 -0.76 6.47
N LEU A 223 6.74 -1.92 6.15
CA LEU A 223 7.61 -2.05 4.98
C LEU A 223 6.82 -1.67 3.72
N SER A 224 7.48 -1.04 2.77
CA SER A 224 7.00 -0.99 1.38
C SER A 224 7.95 -1.79 0.48
N SER A 225 7.56 -2.08 -0.76
CA SER A 225 8.45 -2.76 -1.72
C SER A 225 8.45 -2.07 -3.08
N SER A 226 9.61 -2.08 -3.73
CA SER A 226 9.83 -1.54 -5.07
C SER A 226 10.67 -2.51 -5.92
N ASP A 227 10.58 -2.31 -7.24
CA ASP A 227 11.36 -3.01 -8.26
C ASP A 227 11.52 -4.52 -8.07
N PRO A 228 10.40 -5.28 -8.01
CA PRO A 228 9.00 -4.87 -8.17
C PRO A 228 8.28 -4.69 -6.82
N ASN A 229 7.09 -4.06 -6.84
CA ASN A 229 6.24 -4.01 -5.65
C ASN A 229 5.50 -5.34 -5.44
N LEU A 230 6.08 -6.25 -4.65
CA LEU A 230 5.52 -7.56 -4.33
C LEU A 230 4.31 -7.50 -3.40
N GLN A 231 4.15 -6.43 -2.63
CA GLN A 231 3.01 -6.27 -1.71
C GLN A 231 1.68 -6.02 -2.43
N ASN A 232 1.75 -5.40 -3.61
CA ASN A 232 0.57 -4.98 -4.35
C ASN A 232 0.11 -5.97 -5.43
N ILE A 233 0.62 -7.21 -5.44
CA ILE A 233 0.19 -8.23 -6.42
C ILE A 233 -1.28 -8.59 -6.18
N PRO A 234 -2.18 -8.45 -7.19
CA PRO A 234 -3.60 -8.74 -7.02
C PRO A 234 -3.86 -10.20 -6.61
N ILE A 235 -4.77 -10.40 -5.64
CA ILE A 235 -4.98 -11.72 -5.00
C ILE A 235 -6.38 -12.29 -5.19
N ARG A 236 -7.35 -11.40 -5.45
CA ARG A 236 -8.79 -11.72 -5.35
C ARG A 236 -9.38 -12.22 -6.67
N THR A 237 -8.72 -11.94 -7.80
CA THR A 237 -9.17 -12.37 -9.12
C THR A 237 -8.39 -13.59 -9.59
N GLU A 238 -8.99 -14.42 -10.44
CA GLU A 238 -8.32 -15.58 -11.01
C GLU A 238 -7.07 -15.19 -11.80
N LEU A 239 -7.13 -14.08 -12.53
CA LEU A 239 -5.99 -13.50 -13.24
C LEU A 239 -4.86 -13.04 -12.29
N GLY A 240 -5.20 -12.45 -11.15
CA GLY A 240 -4.21 -12.09 -10.12
C GLY A 240 -3.57 -13.33 -9.48
N ARG A 241 -4.36 -14.39 -9.25
CA ARG A 241 -3.85 -15.68 -8.77
C ARG A 241 -2.87 -16.32 -9.75
N ARG A 242 -3.07 -16.14 -11.06
CA ARG A 242 -2.11 -16.61 -12.08
C ARG A 242 -0.74 -15.96 -11.96
N ILE A 243 -0.68 -14.64 -11.68
CA ILE A 243 0.60 -13.98 -11.38
C ILE A 243 1.27 -14.64 -10.16
N ARG A 244 0.51 -14.94 -9.11
CA ARG A 244 1.07 -15.63 -7.93
C ARG A 244 1.54 -17.05 -8.22
N ARG A 245 0.86 -17.78 -9.11
CA ARG A 245 1.28 -19.13 -9.53
C ARG A 245 2.63 -19.14 -10.26
N ALA A 246 3.04 -18.00 -10.82
CA ALA A 246 4.37 -17.88 -11.41
C ALA A 246 5.49 -17.77 -10.36
N PHE A 247 5.19 -17.50 -9.09
CA PHE A 247 6.19 -17.60 -8.02
C PHE A 247 6.29 -19.07 -7.64
N VAL A 248 7.45 -19.66 -7.89
CA VAL A 248 7.67 -21.11 -7.79
C VAL A 248 8.79 -21.40 -6.81
N PRO A 249 8.72 -22.52 -6.06
CA PRO A 249 9.84 -22.94 -5.23
C PRO A 249 11.01 -23.41 -6.10
N GLU A 250 12.18 -23.48 -5.49
CA GLU A 250 13.32 -24.20 -6.05
C GLU A 250 13.06 -25.72 -6.09
N ALA A 251 13.78 -26.45 -6.95
CA ALA A 251 13.66 -27.90 -7.02
C ALA A 251 13.95 -28.54 -5.67
N GLY A 252 13.05 -29.40 -5.18
CA GLY A 252 13.14 -30.02 -3.86
C GLY A 252 12.60 -29.18 -2.70
N PHE A 253 12.10 -27.96 -2.96
CA PHE A 253 11.53 -27.07 -1.96
C PHE A 253 10.02 -26.86 -2.16
N MET A 254 9.38 -26.26 -1.14
CA MET A 254 7.99 -25.80 -1.20
C MET A 254 7.87 -24.37 -0.68
N LEU A 255 6.88 -23.62 -1.21
CA LEU A 255 6.55 -22.30 -0.69
C LEU A 255 5.63 -22.43 0.52
N VAL A 256 6.00 -21.77 1.61
CA VAL A 256 5.21 -21.70 2.86
C VAL A 256 4.69 -20.28 3.03
N ALA A 257 3.39 -20.14 3.28
CA ALA A 257 2.76 -18.87 3.60
C ALA A 257 2.32 -18.85 5.06
N ALA A 258 2.85 -17.91 5.84
CA ALA A 258 2.45 -17.64 7.22
C ALA A 258 1.84 -16.23 7.28
N ASP A 259 0.60 -16.12 7.75
CA ASP A 259 -0.14 -14.85 7.81
C ASP A 259 -0.75 -14.64 9.20
N TYR A 260 -0.65 -13.40 9.69
CA TYR A 260 -1.32 -13.03 10.93
C TYR A 260 -2.80 -12.77 10.68
N SER A 261 -3.62 -13.75 11.07
CA SER A 261 -5.07 -13.69 10.95
C SER A 261 -5.67 -12.45 11.64
N GLN A 262 -6.02 -11.45 10.84
CA GLN A 262 -6.75 -10.23 11.24
C GLN A 262 -6.05 -9.43 12.35
N ILE A 263 -4.72 -9.31 12.28
CA ILE A 263 -3.90 -8.66 13.31
C ILE A 263 -4.42 -7.28 13.73
N GLU A 264 -4.89 -6.46 12.78
CA GLU A 264 -5.35 -5.11 13.08
C GLU A 264 -6.63 -5.09 13.92
N LEU A 265 -7.56 -6.03 13.69
CA LEU A 265 -8.77 -6.14 14.51
C LEU A 265 -8.47 -6.72 15.89
N ARG A 266 -7.47 -7.62 15.99
CA ARG A 266 -6.98 -8.11 17.28
C ARG A 266 -6.32 -7.00 18.10
N LEU A 267 -5.53 -6.14 17.45
CA LEU A 267 -4.95 -4.95 18.06
C LEU A 267 -6.04 -3.97 18.49
N MET A 268 -7.06 -3.72 17.65
CA MET A 268 -8.21 -2.89 18.03
C MET A 268 -8.91 -3.46 19.27
N ALA A 269 -9.18 -4.77 19.33
CA ALA A 269 -9.78 -5.39 20.52
C ALA A 269 -8.89 -5.21 21.76
N HIS A 270 -7.57 -5.36 21.61
CA HIS A 270 -6.61 -5.14 22.69
C HIS A 270 -6.60 -3.70 23.19
N PHE A 271 -6.45 -2.72 22.30
CA PHE A 271 -6.37 -1.30 22.66
C PHE A 271 -7.69 -0.74 23.20
N SER A 272 -8.81 -1.18 22.63
CA SER A 272 -10.14 -0.73 23.06
C SER A 272 -10.62 -1.38 24.35
N GLY A 273 -10.05 -2.53 24.72
CA GLY A 273 -10.56 -3.33 25.83
C GLY A 273 -12.02 -3.75 25.64
N ASP A 274 -12.53 -3.76 24.41
CA ASP A 274 -13.93 -4.03 24.12
C ASP A 274 -14.26 -5.51 24.38
N GLU A 275 -15.06 -5.78 25.41
CA GLU A 275 -15.37 -7.13 25.89
C GLU A 275 -15.97 -7.99 24.78
N ALA A 276 -16.86 -7.41 23.97
CA ALA A 276 -17.52 -8.10 22.87
C ALA A 276 -16.52 -8.56 21.79
N LEU A 277 -15.52 -7.75 21.44
CA LEU A 277 -14.46 -8.13 20.50
C LEU A 277 -13.50 -9.15 21.13
N LEU A 278 -13.09 -8.94 22.39
CA LEU A 278 -12.19 -9.84 23.11
C LEU A 278 -12.78 -11.23 23.26
N GLU A 279 -14.07 -11.32 23.64
CA GLU A 279 -14.79 -12.58 23.75
C GLU A 279 -14.91 -13.29 22.41
N ALA A 280 -15.25 -12.55 21.34
CA ALA A 280 -15.34 -13.12 20.00
C ALA A 280 -14.01 -13.76 19.55
N PHE A 281 -12.88 -13.09 19.79
CA PHE A 281 -11.57 -13.65 19.48
C PHE A 281 -11.18 -14.83 20.38
N ARG A 282 -11.51 -14.79 21.68
CA ARG A 282 -11.23 -15.90 22.61
C ARG A 282 -12.01 -17.17 22.25
N LYS A 283 -13.25 -17.01 21.78
CA LYS A 283 -14.12 -18.11 21.34
C LYS A 283 -13.83 -18.56 19.90
N GLY A 284 -12.88 -17.94 19.20
CA GLY A 284 -12.56 -18.29 17.81
C GLY A 284 -13.67 -17.98 16.81
N LEU A 285 -14.57 -17.05 17.14
CA LEU A 285 -15.69 -16.69 16.26
C LEU A 285 -15.19 -15.91 15.03
N ASP A 286 -15.91 -16.02 13.92
CA ASP A 286 -15.74 -15.11 12.80
C ASP A 286 -16.19 -13.71 13.23
N ILE A 287 -15.23 -12.79 13.38
CA ILE A 287 -15.50 -11.45 13.90
C ILE A 287 -16.46 -10.66 13.02
N HIS A 288 -16.43 -10.86 11.70
CA HIS A 288 -17.31 -10.15 10.78
C HIS A 288 -18.73 -10.69 10.88
N ALA A 289 -18.88 -12.00 11.01
CA ALA A 289 -20.19 -12.61 11.25
C ALA A 289 -20.72 -12.23 12.64
N ALA A 290 -19.89 -12.24 13.68
CA ALA A 290 -20.27 -11.82 15.02
C ALA A 290 -20.71 -10.35 15.07
N THR A 291 -20.00 -9.44 14.39
CA THR A 291 -20.41 -8.05 14.26
C THR A 291 -21.72 -7.93 13.45
N ALA A 292 -21.87 -8.65 12.35
CA ALA A 292 -23.09 -8.64 11.54
C ALA A 292 -24.31 -9.10 12.35
N ALA A 293 -24.19 -10.22 13.06
CA ALA A 293 -25.21 -10.78 13.95
C ALA A 293 -25.63 -9.75 15.00
N ARG A 294 -24.65 -9.10 15.63
CA ARG A 294 -24.92 -8.05 16.62
C ARG A 294 -25.64 -6.86 16.01
N ILE A 295 -25.13 -6.27 14.92
CA ILE A 295 -25.74 -5.11 14.26
C ILE A 295 -27.17 -5.41 13.82
N ALA A 296 -27.41 -6.58 13.23
CA ALA A 296 -28.72 -6.99 12.74
C ALA A 296 -29.66 -7.56 13.81
N GLY A 297 -29.15 -7.88 15.01
CA GLY A 297 -29.95 -8.47 16.08
C GLY A 297 -30.38 -9.92 15.81
N VAL A 298 -29.60 -10.68 15.04
CA VAL A 298 -29.89 -12.07 14.67
C VAL A 298 -28.83 -13.03 15.24
N PRO A 299 -29.12 -14.34 15.38
CA PRO A 299 -28.10 -15.35 15.67
C PRO A 299 -26.98 -15.37 14.62
N ILE A 300 -25.77 -15.78 15.00
CA ILE A 300 -24.62 -15.79 14.08
C ILE A 300 -24.81 -16.77 12.91
N GLU A 301 -25.59 -17.82 13.13
CA GLU A 301 -25.97 -18.83 12.15
C GLU A 301 -26.94 -18.28 11.09
N ALA A 302 -27.66 -17.21 11.41
CA ALA A 302 -28.57 -16.50 10.50
C ALA A 302 -27.85 -15.42 9.67
N VAL A 303 -26.54 -15.23 9.85
CA VAL A 303 -25.75 -14.24 9.09
C VAL A 303 -25.44 -14.79 7.71
N ASP A 304 -26.00 -14.16 6.68
CA ASP A 304 -25.67 -14.47 5.30
C ASP A 304 -24.33 -13.83 4.85
N GLY A 305 -23.90 -14.19 3.63
CA GLY A 305 -22.67 -13.68 3.04
C GLY A 305 -22.67 -12.16 2.80
N GLU A 306 -23.82 -11.56 2.52
CA GLU A 306 -23.94 -10.12 2.30
C GLU A 306 -23.83 -9.36 3.62
N MET A 307 -24.54 -9.79 4.66
CA MET A 307 -24.45 -9.25 6.02
C MET A 307 -23.02 -9.29 6.53
N ARG A 308 -22.34 -10.43 6.36
CA ARG A 308 -20.92 -10.57 6.73
C ARG A 308 -20.02 -9.63 5.93
N ARG A 309 -20.25 -9.48 4.62
CA ARG A 309 -19.49 -8.55 3.76
C ARG A 309 -19.68 -7.09 4.21
N ARG A 310 -20.91 -6.68 4.50
CA ARG A 310 -21.22 -5.32 4.98
C ARG A 310 -20.54 -5.05 6.33
N ALA A 311 -20.67 -5.97 7.29
CA ALA A 311 -20.02 -5.85 8.59
C ALA A 311 -18.49 -5.82 8.50
N LYS A 312 -17.89 -6.56 7.56
CA LYS A 312 -16.46 -6.47 7.27
C LYS A 312 -16.06 -5.06 6.84
N VAL A 313 -16.80 -4.46 5.91
CA VAL A 313 -16.54 -3.09 5.44
C VAL A 313 -16.72 -2.10 6.59
N VAL A 314 -17.72 -2.28 7.46
CA VAL A 314 -17.92 -1.46 8.65
C VAL A 314 -16.74 -1.60 9.62
N ASN A 315 -16.29 -2.81 9.97
CA ASN A 315 -15.19 -3.03 10.91
C ASN A 315 -13.90 -2.34 10.44
N PHE A 316 -13.52 -2.54 9.19
CA PHE A 316 -12.34 -1.89 8.63
C PHE A 316 -12.56 -0.39 8.42
N GLY A 317 -13.76 0.02 8.00
CA GLY A 317 -14.12 1.43 7.86
C GLY A 317 -13.94 2.19 9.17
N VAL A 318 -14.52 1.70 10.26
CA VAL A 318 -14.40 2.32 11.59
C VAL A 318 -12.94 2.31 12.06
N LEU A 319 -12.22 1.19 11.87
CA LEU A 319 -10.80 1.08 12.21
C LEU A 319 -9.95 2.15 11.51
N TYR A 320 -10.23 2.46 10.25
CA TYR A 320 -9.51 3.48 9.48
C TYR A 320 -10.13 4.89 9.58
N GLY A 321 -11.04 5.13 10.53
CA GLY A 321 -11.67 6.44 10.73
C GLY A 321 -12.56 6.88 9.56
N MET A 322 -13.10 5.94 8.79
CA MET A 322 -13.99 6.21 7.67
C MET A 322 -15.32 6.77 8.18
N GLY A 323 -15.60 8.03 7.87
CA GLY A 323 -16.90 8.65 8.17
C GLY A 323 -18.04 8.07 7.31
N ALA A 324 -19.29 8.36 7.69
CA ALA A 324 -20.50 7.84 7.03
C ALA A 324 -20.54 8.06 5.52
N GLY A 325 -19.99 9.17 5.01
CA GLY A 325 -19.91 9.43 3.58
C GLY A 325 -18.95 8.49 2.83
N GLY A 326 -17.86 8.06 3.46
CA GLY A 326 -16.95 7.06 2.90
C GLY A 326 -17.59 5.67 2.92
N LEU A 327 -18.17 5.31 4.07
CA LEU A 327 -18.83 4.02 4.25
C LEU A 327 -20.02 3.83 3.31
N ALA A 328 -20.82 4.88 3.09
CA ALA A 328 -21.93 4.89 2.13
C ALA A 328 -21.47 4.56 0.71
N ARG A 329 -20.30 5.07 0.29
CA ARG A 329 -19.74 4.79 -1.05
C ARG A 329 -19.27 3.35 -1.18
N GLU A 330 -18.57 2.83 -0.18
CA GLU A 330 -18.07 1.44 -0.18
C GLU A 330 -19.21 0.41 -0.14
N LEU A 331 -20.29 0.72 0.60
CA LEU A 331 -21.44 -0.17 0.73
C LEU A 331 -22.51 0.03 -0.35
N GLY A 332 -22.46 1.12 -1.12
CA GLY A 332 -23.49 1.46 -2.10
C GLY A 332 -24.85 1.82 -1.46
N ILE A 333 -24.85 2.38 -0.25
CA ILE A 333 -26.05 2.71 0.53
C ILE A 333 -26.19 4.23 0.75
N SER A 334 -27.32 4.66 1.32
CA SER A 334 -27.51 6.07 1.67
C SER A 334 -26.58 6.50 2.81
N ARG A 335 -26.19 7.79 2.83
CA ARG A 335 -25.38 8.35 3.94
C ARG A 335 -26.05 8.17 5.31
N ALA A 336 -27.39 8.31 5.35
CA ALA A 336 -28.15 8.11 6.58
C ALA A 336 -28.08 6.67 7.07
N GLU A 337 -28.15 5.70 6.16
CA GLU A 337 -28.00 4.27 6.49
C GLU A 337 -26.59 3.94 6.94
N ALA A 338 -25.56 4.47 6.26
CA ALA A 338 -24.18 4.32 6.70
C ALA A 338 -23.93 4.91 8.09
N GLN A 339 -24.53 6.06 8.42
CA GLN A 339 -24.45 6.65 9.75
C GLN A 339 -25.11 5.74 10.79
N ARG A 340 -26.29 5.18 10.50
CA ARG A 340 -26.94 4.20 11.40
C ARG A 340 -26.05 2.99 11.67
N PHE A 341 -25.36 2.47 10.65
CA PHE A 341 -24.42 1.35 10.85
C PHE A 341 -23.25 1.72 11.77
N ILE A 342 -22.68 2.92 11.62
CA ILE A 342 -21.59 3.40 12.49
C ILE A 342 -22.08 3.58 13.92
N ASP A 343 -23.26 4.18 14.10
CA ASP A 343 -23.84 4.43 15.42
C ASP A 343 -24.16 3.13 16.14
N GLU A 344 -24.78 2.17 15.43
CA GLU A 344 -25.07 0.84 15.96
C GLU A 344 -23.79 0.07 16.29
N TYR A 345 -22.76 0.15 15.44
CA TYR A 345 -21.46 -0.44 15.70
C TYR A 345 -20.87 0.08 17.03
N PHE A 346 -20.83 1.40 17.22
CA PHE A 346 -20.30 1.97 18.46
C PHE A 346 -21.17 1.72 19.68
N ARG A 347 -22.49 1.58 19.50
CA ARG A 347 -23.40 1.18 20.58
C ARG A 347 -23.11 -0.25 21.05
N ARG A 348 -22.76 -1.15 20.13
CA ARG A 348 -22.39 -2.55 20.43
C ARG A 348 -20.94 -2.73 20.86
N HIS A 349 -20.07 -1.81 20.46
CA HIS A 349 -18.64 -1.81 20.75
C HIS A 349 -18.21 -0.49 21.42
N PRO A 350 -18.73 -0.19 22.63
CA PRO A 350 -18.47 1.09 23.29
C PRO A 350 -16.99 1.28 23.67
N GLY A 351 -16.23 0.20 23.87
CA GLY A 351 -14.79 0.29 24.11
C GLY A 351 -14.04 0.89 22.92
N VAL A 352 -14.47 0.55 21.69
CA VAL A 352 -13.86 1.05 20.46
C VAL A 352 -14.06 2.57 20.33
N ARG A 353 -15.28 3.06 20.60
CA ARG A 353 -15.55 4.51 20.57
C ARG A 353 -14.67 5.25 21.57
N ARG A 354 -14.64 4.79 22.83
CA ARG A 354 -13.80 5.42 23.88
C ARG A 354 -12.34 5.47 23.49
N PHE A 355 -11.81 4.38 22.91
CA PHE A 355 -10.42 4.33 22.47
C PHE A 355 -10.13 5.32 21.34
N ILE A 356 -11.00 5.40 20.33
CA ILE A 356 -10.83 6.34 19.22
C ILE A 356 -10.87 7.78 19.73
N ASP A 357 -11.90 8.13 20.52
CA ASP A 357 -12.07 9.49 21.04
C ASP A 357 -10.87 9.88 21.92
N ALA A 358 -10.43 9.01 22.84
CA ALA A 358 -9.26 9.25 23.67
C ALA A 358 -7.95 9.37 22.87
N THR A 359 -7.80 8.58 21.80
CA THR A 359 -6.61 8.64 20.94
C THR A 359 -6.55 9.95 20.17
N VAL A 360 -7.70 10.46 19.70
CA VAL A 360 -7.79 11.76 19.01
C VAL A 360 -7.44 12.90 19.97
N GLU A 361 -7.98 12.91 21.18
CA GLU A 361 -7.65 13.93 22.18
C GLU A 361 -6.18 13.89 22.56
N LYS A 362 -5.62 12.69 22.82
CA LYS A 362 -4.18 12.54 23.08
C LYS A 362 -3.34 13.09 21.93
N ALA A 363 -3.71 12.81 20.68
CA ALA A 363 -3.00 13.32 19.51
C ALA A 363 -3.06 14.85 19.42
N ARG A 364 -4.19 15.48 19.78
CA ARG A 364 -4.33 16.94 19.84
C ARG A 364 -3.44 17.57 20.91
N GLU A 365 -3.32 16.93 22.06
CA GLU A 365 -2.53 17.43 23.19
C GLU A 365 -1.02 17.33 22.95
N GLN A 366 -0.53 16.18 22.50
CA GLN A 366 0.92 15.91 22.40
C GLN A 366 1.48 16.01 20.98
N GLY A 367 0.61 16.06 19.96
CA GLY A 367 1.00 16.21 18.55
C GLY A 367 1.43 14.91 17.85
N PHE A 368 1.25 13.74 18.47
CA PHE A 368 1.58 12.43 17.89
C PHE A 368 0.77 11.30 18.53
N VAL A 369 0.77 10.12 17.93
CA VAL A 369 0.29 8.85 18.54
C VAL A 369 1.41 7.83 18.61
N GLU A 370 1.29 6.83 19.48
CA GLU A 370 2.30 5.78 19.67
C GLU A 370 1.73 4.37 19.53
N THR A 371 2.51 3.45 18.95
CA THR A 371 2.25 2.00 19.02
C THR A 371 2.77 1.38 20.32
N LEU A 372 2.45 0.11 20.58
CA LEU A 372 2.95 -0.66 21.74
C LEU A 372 4.49 -0.60 21.88
N LEU A 373 5.19 -0.59 20.74
CA LEU A 373 6.65 -0.56 20.67
C LEU A 373 7.17 0.84 20.29
N ARG A 374 6.45 1.89 20.73
CA ARG A 374 6.86 3.30 20.67
C ARG A 374 7.22 3.83 19.28
N HIS A 375 6.61 3.29 18.23
CA HIS A 375 6.59 3.96 16.91
C HIS A 375 5.69 5.20 17.02
N ARG A 376 6.15 6.37 16.58
CA ARG A 376 5.37 7.61 16.60
C ARG A 376 4.87 7.97 15.21
N VAL A 377 3.63 8.40 15.11
CA VAL A 377 3.04 9.00 13.89
C VAL A 377 2.52 10.38 14.21
#